data_AF-A0A101CQI1-F1
#
_entry.id   AF-A0A101CQI1-F1
#
_cell.length_a   1.000
_cell.length_b   1.000
_cell.length_c   1.000
_cell.angle_alpha   90.00
_cell.angle_beta   90.00
_cell.angle_gamma   90.00
#
_symmetry.space_group_name_H-M   'P 1'
#
loop_
_entity.id
_entity.type
_entity.pdbx_description
1 polymer ?
#
loop_
_entity_poly.entity_id
_entity_poly.type
_entity_poly.pdbx_seq_one_letter_code
_entity_poly.pdbx_strand_id
1 'polypeptide(L)'
;MTTINKKYLLIIGGLLGILFSVYDSSVSYSGTAPLDDDFGIEIISWNFFLMKTLVYVLIGILVGLIISKLIKIFTNRNVQNKYSLLFKKPR
;
A
#
# COMPACT_ATOMS: atom_id res chain seq x y z
N MET A 1 -5.05 -23.60 -3.68
CA MET A 1 -3.82 -22.77 -3.67
C MET A 1 -4.19 -21.45 -4.32
N THR A 2 -4.49 -20.43 -3.53
CA THR A 2 -4.94 -19.12 -4.04
C THR A 2 -3.73 -18.36 -4.59
N THR A 3 -3.52 -18.43 -5.90
CA THR A 3 -2.52 -17.64 -6.61
C THR A 3 -3.03 -16.21 -6.73
N ILE A 4 -2.91 -15.43 -5.65
CA ILE A 4 -3.12 -13.98 -5.72
C ILE A 4 -2.06 -13.42 -6.67
N ASN A 5 -2.52 -12.85 -7.78
CA ASN A 5 -1.66 -12.40 -8.86
C ASN A 5 -0.87 -11.16 -8.37
N LYS A 6 0.46 -11.18 -8.50
CA LYS A 6 1.34 -10.10 -8.02
C LYS A 6 0.95 -8.72 -8.56
N LYS A 7 0.43 -8.68 -9.79
CA LYS A 7 -0.08 -7.47 -10.43
C LYS A 7 -1.21 -6.81 -9.63
N TYR A 8 -2.15 -7.59 -9.09
CA TYR A 8 -3.26 -7.03 -8.30
C TYR A 8 -2.79 -6.44 -6.97
N LEU A 9 -1.83 -7.09 -6.30
CA LEU A 9 -1.21 -6.55 -5.07
C LEU A 9 -0.52 -5.21 -5.32
N LEU A 10 0.17 -5.07 -6.45
CA LEU A 10 0.80 -3.80 -6.85
C LEU A 10 -0.23 -2.71 -7.19
N ILE A 11 -1.28 -3.06 -7.93
CA ILE A 11 -2.35 -2.12 -8.31
C ILE A 11 -3.09 -1.62 -7.05
N ILE A 12 -3.45 -2.52 -6.13
CA ILE A 12 -4.11 -2.18 -4.87
C ILE A 12 -3.18 -1.31 -4.00
N GLY A 13 -1.90 -1.66 -3.92
CA GLY A 13 -0.91 -0.85 -3.20
C GLY A 13 -0.78 0.57 -3.76
N GLY A 14 -0.75 0.72 -5.09
CA GLY A 14 -0.73 2.03 -5.75
C GLY A 14 -2.00 2.84 -5.51
N LEU A 15 -3.18 2.22 -5.63
CA LEU A 15 -4.48 2.85 -5.34
C LEU A 15 -4.57 3.35 -3.90
N LEU A 16 -4.12 2.55 -2.94
CA LEU A 16 -4.06 2.95 -1.53
C LEU A 16 -3.11 4.12 -1.31
N GLY A 17 -1.96 4.15 -1.99
CA GLY A 17 -1.03 5.28 -1.95
C GLY A 17 -1.67 6.58 -2.46
N ILE A 18 -2.44 6.52 -3.54
CA ILE A 18 -3.17 7.68 -4.08
C ILE A 18 -4.23 8.17 -3.08
N LEU A 19 -5.05 7.26 -2.54
CA LEU A 19 -6.07 7.56 -1.52
C LEU A 19 -5.45 8.22 -0.27
N PHE A 20 -4.32 7.68 0.18
CA PHE A 20 -3.61 8.21 1.35
C PHE A 20 -3.05 9.60 1.08
N SER A 21 -2.52 9.87 -0.13
CA SER A 21 -2.04 11.20 -0.51
C SER A 21 -3.14 12.26 -0.49
N VAL A 22 -4.32 11.91 -1.01
CA VAL A 22 -5.50 12.80 -1.00
C VAL A 22 -5.94 13.07 0.44
N TYR A 23 -5.99 12.03 1.28
CA TYR A 23 -6.35 12.18 2.70
C TYR A 23 -5.33 13.06 3.46
N ASP A 24 -4.03 12.79 3.31
CA ASP A 24 -2.95 13.57 3.95
C ASP A 24 -3.02 15.04 3.53
N SER A 25 -3.29 15.29 2.25
CA SER A 25 -3.45 16.64 1.73
C SER A 25 -4.69 17.32 2.33
N SER A 26 -5.84 16.67 2.35
CA SER A 26 -7.06 17.23 2.96
C SER A 26 -6.88 17.56 4.45
N VAL A 27 -6.21 16.68 5.21
CA VAL A 27 -5.91 16.92 6.63
C VAL A 27 -4.90 18.06 6.81
N SER A 28 -3.87 18.12 5.96
CA SER A 28 -2.87 19.19 6.01
C SER A 28 -3.48 20.56 5.69
N TYR A 29 -4.38 20.63 4.71
CA TYR A 29 -5.06 21.87 4.32
C TYR A 29 -6.16 22.29 5.30
N SER A 30 -6.76 21.38 6.07
CA SER A 30 -7.80 21.75 7.04
C SER A 30 -7.27 22.59 8.20
N GLY A 31 -5.95 22.53 8.48
CA GLY A 31 -5.31 23.32 9.53
C GLY A 31 -4.74 24.67 9.06
N THR A 32 -4.65 24.89 7.75
CA THR A 32 -3.99 26.06 7.14
C THR A 32 -4.93 26.91 6.29
N ALA A 33 -6.24 26.68 6.35
CA ALA A 33 -7.22 27.40 5.54
C ALA A 33 -7.20 28.91 5.87
N PRO A 34 -6.79 29.79 4.94
CA PRO A 34 -7.02 31.23 5.07
C PRO A 34 -8.53 31.46 5.07
N LEU A 35 -9.02 32.37 5.90
CA LEU A 35 -10.46 32.69 5.99
C LEU A 35 -11.01 33.40 4.73
N ASP A 36 -10.14 33.78 3.80
CA ASP A 36 -10.45 34.77 2.75
C ASP A 36 -10.30 34.27 1.30
N ASP A 37 -9.97 33.01 1.04
CA ASP A 37 -9.84 32.53 -0.34
C ASP A 37 -11.12 31.81 -0.82
N ASP A 38 -11.59 32.26 -1.98
CA ASP A 38 -12.73 31.76 -2.76
C ASP A 38 -12.76 30.24 -2.82
N PHE A 39 -13.96 29.67 -3.03
CA PHE A 39 -14.30 28.24 -3.17
C PHE A 39 -13.53 27.49 -4.28
N GLY A 40 -12.22 27.47 -4.22
CA GLY A 40 -11.30 26.74 -5.06
C GLY A 40 -10.39 25.92 -4.16
N ILE A 41 -10.13 24.68 -4.55
CA ILE A 41 -9.05 23.88 -3.98
C ILE A 41 -7.76 24.55 -4.45
N GLU A 42 -7.40 25.69 -3.87
CA GLU A 42 -6.17 26.37 -4.21
C GLU A 42 -5.05 25.63 -3.50
N ILE A 43 -4.57 24.60 -4.19
CA ILE A 43 -3.38 23.87 -3.77
C ILE A 43 -2.21 24.86 -3.93
N ILE A 44 -1.87 25.53 -2.82
CA ILE A 44 -0.79 26.53 -2.64
C ILE A 44 0.54 26.10 -3.29
N SER A 45 0.72 24.80 -3.61
CA SER A 45 1.61 24.40 -4.71
C SER A 45 1.25 23.02 -5.29
N TRP A 46 0.73 22.99 -6.52
CA TRP A 46 0.48 21.74 -7.28
C TRP A 46 1.72 20.84 -7.39
N ASN A 47 2.90 21.44 -7.51
CA ASN A 47 4.15 20.70 -7.63
C ASN A 47 4.49 19.92 -6.34
N PHE A 48 4.19 20.50 -5.16
CA PHE A 48 4.38 19.84 -3.88
C PHE A 48 3.39 18.68 -3.68
N PHE A 49 2.13 18.89 -4.10
CA PHE A 49 1.11 17.84 -4.07
C PHE A 49 1.47 16.66 -4.98
N LEU A 50 1.95 16.93 -6.20
CA LEU A 50 2.41 15.89 -7.13
C LEU A 50 3.61 15.11 -6.58
N MET A 51 4.60 15.81 -6.00
CA MET A 51 5.76 15.16 -5.37
C MET A 51 5.36 14.27 -4.19
N LYS A 52 4.52 14.78 -3.28
CA LYS A 52 3.97 13.98 -2.16
C LYS A 52 3.22 12.74 -2.67
N THR A 53 2.35 12.93 -3.66
CA THR A 53 1.58 11.81 -4.25
C THR A 53 2.51 10.75 -4.84
N LEU A 54 3.56 11.16 -5.56
CA LEU A 54 4.54 10.24 -6.13
C LEU A 54 5.27 9.46 -5.02
N VAL A 55 5.64 10.10 -3.91
CA VAL A 55 6.23 9.44 -2.75
C VAL A 55 5.27 8.40 -2.15
N TYR A 56 4.00 8.75 -1.93
CA TYR A 56 3.01 7.81 -1.40
C TYR A 56 2.73 6.63 -2.34
N VAL A 57 2.70 6.86 -3.65
CA VAL A 57 2.59 5.80 -4.67
C VAL A 57 3.79 4.84 -4.59
N LEU A 58 5.02 5.38 -4.48
CA LEU A 58 6.22 4.55 -4.34
C LEU A 58 6.19 3.72 -3.05
N ILE A 59 5.76 4.31 -1.93
CA ILE A 59 5.58 3.60 -0.67
C ILE A 59 4.55 2.48 -0.82
N GLY A 60 3.40 2.75 -1.44
CA GLY A 60 2.35 1.75 -1.70
C GLY A 60 2.84 0.58 -2.55
N ILE A 61 3.62 0.85 -3.60
CA ILE A 61 4.27 -0.18 -4.43
C ILE A 61 5.25 -1.02 -3.61
N LEU A 62 6.11 -0.38 -2.80
CA LEU A 62 7.08 -1.06 -1.92
C LEU A 62 6.38 -1.99 -0.92
N VAL A 63 5.32 -1.52 -0.27
CA VAL A 63 4.51 -2.30 0.67
C VAL A 63 3.89 -3.51 -0.04
N GLY A 64 3.32 -3.33 -1.24
CA GLY A 64 2.77 -4.42 -2.05
C GLY A 64 3.81 -5.49 -2.39
N LEU A 65 5.06 -5.10 -2.69
CA LEU A 65 6.16 -6.03 -2.93
C LEU A 65 6.57 -6.82 -1.67
N ILE A 66 6.64 -6.14 -0.53
CA ILE A 66 6.99 -6.76 0.77
C ILE A 66 5.93 -7.80 1.14
N ILE A 67 4.64 -7.44 1.05
CA ILE A 67 3.52 -8.35 1.32
C ILE A 67 3.58 -9.58 0.39
N SER A 68 3.87 -9.38 -0.90
CA SER A 68 4.02 -10.49 -1.85
C SER A 68 5.15 -11.44 -1.47
N LYS A 69 6.30 -10.92 -1.01
CA LYS A 69 7.40 -11.75 -0.49
C LYS A 69 7.01 -12.50 0.77
N LEU A 70 6.34 -11.84 1.72
CA LEU A 70 5.89 -12.46 2.97
C LEU A 70 4.92 -13.61 2.69
N ILE A 71 3.91 -13.41 1.84
CA ILE A 71 2.97 -14.46 1.45
C ILE A 71 3.72 -15.67 0.88
N LYS A 72 4.68 -15.45 -0.03
CA LYS A 72 5.48 -16.55 -0.60
C LYS A 72 6.26 -17.33 0.46
N ILE A 73 6.87 -16.64 1.42
CA ILE A 73 7.61 -17.28 2.52
C ILE A 73 6.66 -18.09 3.41
N PHE A 74 5.54 -17.49 3.83
CA PHE A 74 4.56 -18.15 4.70
C PHE A 74 3.91 -19.35 4.03
N THR A 75 3.51 -19.25 2.75
CA THR A 75 2.98 -20.39 1.99
C THR A 75 4.02 -21.51 1.89
N ASN A 76 5.29 -21.18 1.59
CA ASN A 76 6.34 -22.20 1.49
C ASN A 76 6.58 -22.92 2.84
N ARG A 77 6.58 -22.17 3.96
CA ARG A 77 6.68 -22.78 5.31
C ARG A 77 5.49 -23.68 5.64
N ASN A 78 4.28 -23.27 5.28
CA ASN A 78 3.07 -24.06 5.52
C ASN A 78 3.09 -25.39 4.75
N VAL A 79 3.58 -25.36 3.51
CA VAL A 79 3.77 -26.55 2.69
C VAL A 79 4.78 -27.51 3.33
N GLN A 80 5.94 -27.01 3.75
CA GLN A 80 6.97 -27.82 4.43
C GLN A 80 6.44 -28.44 5.74
N ASN A 81 5.71 -27.68 6.57
CA ASN A 81 5.11 -28.19 7.80
C ASN A 81 4.05 -29.27 7.55
N LYS A 82 3.28 -29.17 6.47
CA LYS A 82 2.30 -30.20 6.12
C LYS A 82 2.96 -31.54 5.78
N TYR A 83 4.06 -31.50 5.02
CA TYR A 83 4.81 -32.72 4.69
C TYR A 83 5.52 -33.31 5.91
N SER A 84 6.10 -32.49 6.78
CA SER A 84 6.75 -33.01 7.99
C SER A 84 5.77 -33.69 8.95
N LEU A 85 4.50 -33.26 8.99
CA LEU A 85 3.43 -33.93 9.75
C LEU A 85 2.95 -35.22 9.08
N LEU A 86 2.88 -35.28 7.75
CA LEU A 86 2.48 -36.48 7.01
C LEU A 86 3.49 -37.63 7.11
N PHE A 87 4.78 -37.31 7.20
CA PHE A 87 5.86 -38.31 7.33
C PHE A 87 6.30 -38.54 8.78
N LYS A 88 5.66 -37.88 9.76
CA LYS A 88 5.88 -38.17 11.18
C LYS A 88 5.16 -39.49 11.50
N LYS A 89 5.86 -40.60 11.23
CA LYS A 89 5.39 -41.94 11.55
C LYS A 89 4.96 -41.99 13.02
N PRO A 90 3.73 -42.42 13.34
CA PRO A 90 3.34 -42.62 14.73
C PRO A 90 4.28 -43.67 15.32
N ARG A 91 4.93 -43.31 16.42
CA ARG A 91 5.65 -44.27 17.27
C ARG A 91 4.62 -45.11 18.02
#